data_AF-A0A815J0E1-F1
#
_entry.id   AF-A0A815J0E1-F1
#
_cell.length_a   1.000
_cell.length_b   1.000
_cell.length_c   1.000
_cell.angle_alpha   90.00
_cell.angle_beta   90.00
_cell.angle_gamma   90.00
#
_symmetry.space_group_name_H-M   'P 1'
#
loop_
_entity.id
_entity.type
_entity.pdbx_description
1 polymer ?
#
loop_
_entity_poly.entity_id
_entity_poly.type
_entity_poly.pdbx_seq_one_letter_code
_entity_poly.pdbx_strand_id
1 'polypeptide(L)'
;MRKRDDNVIAKSSDGGITGIQEKINNLEAQIKQQPAVVHDGSLIWKITHVNDKLNAARSGQQRYLDSPPFFSSPTGYKMCARLYLNGDGNQSRGKFISLFFMLMPGEFDAILHWPFNFTIKFSLITQSDEQPNIDEIFLPDSKSPNICGKPLLKPNEPIGIPQFYSLDLLLQKYIKDGTMFLKINMEFGERFQILSSKILPPLASSTCTSSSIVATDEKRQSTPDDNMESGLCII
;
A
#
# COMPACT_ATOMS: atom_id res chain seq x y z
N MET A 1 -43.73 -54.46 -36.86
CA MET A 1 -42.46 -54.72 -36.17
C MET A 1 -41.78 -53.38 -35.94
N ARG A 2 -41.45 -53.06 -34.68
CA ARG A 2 -41.00 -51.74 -34.20
C ARG A 2 -39.60 -51.33 -34.69
N LYS A 3 -39.33 -50.01 -34.60
CA LYS A 3 -38.06 -49.24 -34.45
C LYS A 3 -37.92 -48.21 -35.59
N ARG A 4 -37.59 -46.93 -35.37
CA ARG A 4 -36.77 -46.30 -34.32
C ARG A 4 -37.10 -44.79 -34.34
N ASP A 5 -37.49 -44.21 -33.20
CA ASP A 5 -37.56 -42.75 -33.02
C ASP A 5 -36.23 -42.27 -32.42
N ASP A 6 -35.32 -41.82 -33.28
CA ASP A 6 -34.06 -41.20 -32.87
C ASP A 6 -34.25 -39.67 -32.81
N ASN A 7 -34.82 -39.13 -31.72
CA ASN A 7 -34.65 -37.70 -31.42
C ASN A 7 -35.01 -37.28 -29.99
N VAL A 8 -34.27 -37.73 -28.97
CA VAL A 8 -34.38 -37.15 -27.61
C VAL A 8 -33.02 -37.10 -26.92
N ILE A 9 -32.04 -36.40 -27.46
CA ILE A 9 -30.89 -35.94 -26.66
C ILE A 9 -30.39 -34.60 -27.22
N ALA A 10 -30.84 -33.50 -26.62
CA ALA A 10 -30.08 -32.25 -26.42
C ALA A 10 -31.06 -31.11 -26.10
N LYS A 11 -31.27 -30.81 -24.82
CA LYS A 11 -31.75 -29.50 -24.33
C LYS A 11 -31.82 -29.52 -22.81
N SER A 12 -30.67 -29.47 -22.14
CA SER A 12 -30.62 -29.30 -20.68
C SER A 12 -29.36 -28.60 -20.16
N SER A 13 -28.34 -28.37 -21.01
CA SER A 13 -27.03 -27.86 -20.61
C SER A 13 -26.81 -26.35 -20.86
N ASP A 14 -27.63 -25.72 -21.69
CA ASP A 14 -27.37 -24.35 -22.19
C ASP A 14 -27.61 -23.26 -21.14
N GLY A 15 -28.69 -23.36 -20.35
CA GLY A 15 -29.01 -22.39 -19.30
C GLY A 15 -28.03 -22.38 -18.11
N GLY A 16 -27.29 -23.47 -17.90
CA GLY A 16 -26.23 -23.53 -16.89
C GLY A 16 -24.96 -22.82 -17.37
N ILE A 17 -24.63 -22.94 -18.65
CA ILE A 17 -23.45 -22.33 -19.26
C ILE A 17 -23.62 -20.80 -19.33
N THR A 18 -24.81 -20.31 -19.69
CA THR A 18 -25.09 -18.87 -19.72
C THR A 18 -25.01 -18.22 -18.33
N GLY A 19 -25.58 -18.86 -17.31
CA GLY A 19 -25.51 -18.35 -15.93
C GLY A 19 -24.10 -18.37 -15.33
N ILE A 20 -23.24 -19.31 -15.75
CA ILE A 20 -21.82 -19.31 -15.39
C ILE A 20 -21.09 -18.17 -16.11
N GLN A 21 -21.37 -17.95 -17.39
CA GLN A 21 -20.74 -16.88 -18.18
C GLN A 21 -21.07 -15.49 -17.61
N GLU A 22 -22.32 -15.26 -17.18
CA GLU A 22 -22.70 -14.01 -16.51
C GLU A 22 -21.94 -13.79 -15.20
N LYS A 23 -21.75 -14.84 -14.40
CA LYS A 23 -20.96 -14.77 -13.17
C LYS A 23 -19.48 -14.47 -13.45
N ILE A 24 -18.89 -15.08 -14.48
CA ILE A 24 -17.50 -14.82 -14.89
C ILE A 24 -17.36 -13.34 -15.27
N ASN A 25 -18.23 -12.84 -16.15
CA ASN A 25 -18.18 -11.46 -16.59
C ASN A 25 -18.34 -10.46 -15.42
N ASN A 26 -19.22 -10.76 -14.47
CA ASN A 26 -19.40 -9.93 -13.27
C ASN A 26 -18.16 -9.95 -12.36
N LEU A 27 -17.56 -11.12 -12.14
CA LEU A 27 -16.33 -11.25 -11.36
C LEU A 27 -15.15 -10.54 -12.05
N GLU A 28 -15.01 -10.67 -13.37
CA GLU A 28 -14.01 -9.95 -14.15
C GLU A 28 -14.18 -8.43 -14.04
N ALA A 29 -15.41 -7.94 -14.14
CA ALA A 29 -15.72 -6.53 -13.95
C ALA A 29 -15.36 -6.06 -12.53
N GLN A 30 -15.64 -6.88 -11.50
CA GLN A 30 -15.28 -6.59 -10.12
C GLN A 30 -13.76 -6.58 -9.90
N ILE A 31 -13.02 -7.52 -10.49
CA ILE A 31 -11.55 -7.57 -10.42
C ILE A 31 -10.96 -6.34 -11.09
N LYS A 32 -11.48 -5.95 -12.27
CA LYS A 32 -10.99 -4.79 -13.02
C LYS A 32 -11.26 -3.46 -12.30
N GLN A 33 -12.28 -3.41 -11.45
CA GLN A 33 -12.61 -2.24 -10.63
C GLN A 33 -11.83 -2.17 -9.31
N GLN A 34 -11.13 -3.24 -8.91
CA GLN A 34 -10.29 -3.18 -7.72
C GLN A 34 -9.05 -2.34 -8.01
N PRO A 35 -8.68 -1.40 -7.11
CA PRO A 35 -7.40 -0.71 -7.22
C PRO A 35 -6.26 -1.73 -7.19
N ALA A 36 -5.19 -1.47 -7.94
CA ALA A 36 -4.01 -2.32 -7.94
C ALA A 36 -3.52 -2.52 -6.51
N VAL A 37 -3.20 -3.77 -6.16
CA VAL A 37 -2.58 -4.09 -4.88
C VAL A 37 -1.22 -3.41 -4.85
N VAL A 38 -1.04 -2.53 -3.87
CA VAL A 38 0.21 -1.81 -3.70
C VAL A 38 1.17 -2.69 -2.90
N HIS A 39 2.40 -2.82 -3.42
CA HIS A 39 3.47 -3.63 -2.87
C HIS A 39 4.66 -2.77 -2.43
N ASP A 40 4.39 -1.64 -1.76
CA ASP A 40 5.39 -0.69 -1.29
C ASP A 40 5.31 -0.46 0.23
N GLY A 41 4.58 -1.33 0.94
CA GLY A 41 4.33 -1.16 2.36
C GLY A 41 3.28 -0.12 2.72
N SER A 42 2.59 0.46 1.73
CA SER A 42 1.54 1.44 1.96
C SER A 42 0.16 0.96 1.51
N LEU A 43 -0.86 1.48 2.19
CA LEU A 43 -2.26 1.33 1.83
C LEU A 43 -2.96 2.67 2.04
N ILE A 44 -3.69 3.14 1.02
CA ILE A 44 -4.72 4.17 1.18
C ILE A 44 -6.07 3.48 1.18
N TRP A 45 -6.74 3.52 2.33
CA TRP A 45 -8.03 2.90 2.55
C TRP A 45 -9.15 3.94 2.52
N LYS A 46 -9.99 3.85 1.47
CA LYS A 46 -11.22 4.64 1.34
C LYS A 46 -12.37 3.98 2.10
N ILE A 47 -12.96 4.70 3.04
CA ILE A 47 -14.15 4.26 3.78
C ILE A 47 -15.32 5.15 3.39
N THR A 48 -16.28 4.59 2.66
CA THR A 48 -17.54 5.25 2.27
C THR A 48 -18.67 4.93 3.26
N HIS A 49 -19.76 5.69 3.21
CA HIS A 49 -20.95 5.51 4.07
C HIS A 49 -20.60 5.47 5.56
N VAL A 50 -19.73 6.40 5.99
CA VAL A 50 -19.16 6.37 7.35
C VAL A 50 -20.24 6.45 8.43
N ASN A 51 -21.28 7.26 8.24
CA ASN A 51 -22.38 7.40 9.20
C ASN A 51 -23.15 6.08 9.39
N ASP A 52 -23.45 5.37 8.31
CA ASP A 52 -24.15 4.08 8.38
C ASP A 52 -23.31 3.03 9.09
N LYS A 53 -22.01 2.96 8.76
CA LYS A 53 -21.05 2.06 9.41
C LYS A 53 -20.85 2.40 10.89
N LEU A 54 -20.85 3.69 11.24
CA LEU A 54 -20.80 4.13 12.63
C LEU A 54 -22.06 3.73 13.39
N ASN A 55 -23.25 3.86 12.79
CA ASN A 55 -24.51 3.43 13.39
C ASN A 55 -24.56 1.91 13.57
N ALA A 56 -24.07 1.15 12.60
CA ALA A 56 -23.89 -0.30 12.72
C ALA A 56 -22.91 -0.68 13.85
N ALA A 57 -21.84 0.10 14.04
CA ALA A 57 -20.89 -0.10 15.14
C ALA A 57 -21.49 0.24 16.51
N ARG A 58 -22.32 1.29 16.60
CA ARG A 58 -23.02 1.69 17.83
C ARG A 58 -24.09 0.70 18.26
N SER A 59 -24.84 0.15 17.30
CA SER A 59 -25.84 -0.89 17.54
C SER A 59 -25.23 -2.28 17.78
N GLY A 60 -23.93 -2.45 17.51
CA GLY A 60 -23.23 -3.71 17.66
C GLY A 60 -23.40 -4.67 16.48
N GLN A 61 -24.13 -4.29 15.43
CA GLN A 61 -24.30 -5.09 14.21
C GLN A 61 -22.96 -5.37 13.53
N GLN A 62 -22.07 -4.37 13.48
CA GLN A 62 -20.74 -4.52 12.90
C GLN A 62 -19.72 -3.72 13.70
N ARG A 63 -18.94 -4.41 14.55
CA ARG A 63 -18.04 -3.76 15.52
C ARG A 63 -16.80 -3.11 14.87
N TYR A 64 -16.32 -3.67 13.76
CA TYR A 64 -15.13 -3.19 13.08
C TYR A 64 -15.21 -3.40 11.57
N LEU A 65 -14.28 -2.75 10.88
CA LEU A 65 -14.01 -2.88 9.45
C LEU A 65 -12.59 -3.42 9.30
N ASP A 66 -12.39 -4.36 8.38
CA ASP A 66 -11.06 -4.77 7.95
C ASP A 66 -10.77 -4.18 6.57
N SER A 67 -9.53 -3.71 6.39
CA SER A 67 -9.07 -3.23 5.11
C SER A 67 -8.82 -4.39 4.14
N PRO A 68 -8.76 -4.12 2.83
CA PRO A 68 -8.10 -5.02 1.90
C PRO A 68 -6.66 -5.32 2.37
N PRO A 69 -6.13 -6.51 2.07
CA PRO A 69 -4.75 -6.83 2.36
C PRO A 69 -3.81 -5.99 1.50
N PHE A 70 -2.65 -5.65 2.06
CA PHE A 70 -1.56 -4.95 1.37
C PHE A 70 -0.22 -5.58 1.75
N PHE A 71 0.83 -5.25 1.01
CA PHE A 71 2.11 -5.95 1.11
C PHE A 71 3.28 -5.00 1.27
N SER A 72 4.29 -5.40 2.03
CA SER A 72 5.51 -4.61 2.19
C SER A 72 6.34 -4.57 0.90
N SER A 73 6.29 -5.63 0.11
CA SER A 73 6.92 -5.77 -1.20
C SER A 73 6.23 -6.89 -1.98
N PRO A 74 6.56 -7.14 -3.26
CA PRO A 74 6.00 -8.26 -4.02
C PRO A 74 6.22 -9.62 -3.35
N THR A 75 7.32 -9.77 -2.60
CA THR A 75 7.67 -10.98 -1.85
C THR A 75 7.73 -10.73 -0.34
N GLY A 76 6.96 -9.73 0.13
CA GLY A 76 7.06 -9.18 1.48
C GLY A 76 6.01 -9.69 2.46
N TYR A 77 5.92 -9.02 3.61
CA TYR A 77 4.89 -9.29 4.61
C TYR A 77 3.51 -8.98 4.04
N LYS A 78 2.54 -9.87 4.29
CA LYS A 78 1.12 -9.61 4.03
C LYS A 78 0.47 -9.02 5.28
N MET A 79 -0.29 -7.96 5.09
CA MET A 79 -0.78 -7.12 6.18
C MET A 79 -2.21 -6.67 5.94
N CYS A 80 -2.94 -6.33 7.00
CA CYS A 80 -4.20 -5.60 6.91
C CYS A 80 -4.40 -4.66 8.11
N ALA A 81 -5.31 -3.71 7.96
CA ALA A 81 -5.70 -2.79 9.03
C ALA A 81 -7.12 -3.10 9.53
N ARG A 82 -7.38 -2.80 10.80
CA ARG A 82 -8.71 -2.91 11.43
C ARG A 82 -9.12 -1.61 12.08
N LEU A 83 -10.30 -1.12 11.72
CA LEU A 83 -10.87 0.12 12.21
C LEU A 83 -12.11 -0.15 13.06
N TYR A 84 -12.12 0.37 14.28
CA TYR A 84 -13.30 0.47 15.13
C TYR A 84 -13.79 1.92 15.10
N LEU A 85 -14.79 2.20 14.26
CA LEU A 85 -15.36 3.54 14.11
C LEU A 85 -15.99 4.07 15.40
N ASN A 86 -16.51 3.19 16.26
CA ASN A 86 -17.09 3.58 17.54
C ASN A 86 -16.14 3.29 18.72
N GLY A 87 -14.84 3.09 18.46
CA GLY A 87 -13.81 2.81 19.46
C GLY A 87 -13.83 1.39 20.04
N ASP A 88 -12.64 0.91 20.40
CA ASP A 88 -12.42 -0.37 21.08
C ASP A 88 -12.00 -0.16 22.55
N GLY A 89 -12.55 -0.99 23.43
CA GLY A 89 -12.39 -0.86 24.88
C GLY A 89 -13.23 0.27 25.52
N ASN A 90 -13.31 0.23 26.86
CA ASN A 90 -14.20 1.13 27.62
C ASN A 90 -13.77 2.60 27.58
N GLN A 91 -12.47 2.87 27.44
CA GLN A 91 -11.93 4.23 27.43
C GLN A 91 -12.14 4.93 26.07
N SER A 92 -12.19 4.16 24.98
CA SER A 92 -12.29 4.69 23.62
C SER A 92 -13.72 4.71 23.09
N ARG A 93 -14.55 3.77 23.54
CA ARG A 93 -15.88 3.54 22.95
C ARG A 93 -16.75 4.81 22.97
N GLY A 94 -17.25 5.20 21.80
CA GLY A 94 -18.10 6.37 21.60
C GLY A 94 -17.37 7.72 21.66
N LYS A 95 -16.05 7.74 21.92
CA LYS A 95 -15.26 8.97 22.07
C LYS A 95 -14.15 9.08 21.03
N PHE A 96 -13.54 7.96 20.68
CA PHE A 96 -12.43 7.88 19.74
C PHE A 96 -12.70 6.80 18.70
N ILE A 97 -12.10 6.96 17.51
CA ILE A 97 -11.85 5.83 16.63
C ILE A 97 -10.61 5.08 17.10
N SER A 98 -10.61 3.76 16.95
CA SER A 98 -9.44 2.92 17.23
C SER A 98 -8.94 2.29 15.94
N LEU A 99 -7.64 2.36 15.70
CA LEU A 99 -7.02 1.86 14.48
C LEU A 99 -5.91 0.88 14.82
N PHE A 100 -5.95 -0.28 14.20
CA PHE A 100 -5.02 -1.38 14.41
C PHE A 100 -4.50 -1.93 13.09
N PHE A 101 -3.39 -2.63 13.18
CA PHE A 101 -2.70 -3.32 12.12
C PHE A 101 -2.47 -4.78 12.54
N MET A 102 -2.51 -5.69 11.56
CA MET A 102 -2.29 -7.12 11.77
C MET A 102 -1.40 -7.69 10.67
N LEU A 103 -0.52 -8.61 11.07
CA LEU A 103 0.21 -9.48 10.15
C LEU A 103 -0.68 -10.65 9.75
N MET A 104 -0.71 -10.97 8.46
CA MET A 104 -1.50 -12.06 7.89
C MET A 104 -0.57 -13.15 7.35
N PRO A 105 -1.00 -14.42 7.31
CA PRO A 105 -0.27 -15.48 6.62
C PRO A 105 0.03 -15.10 5.16
N GLY A 106 1.31 -15.01 4.83
CA GLY A 106 1.83 -14.68 3.51
C GLY A 106 2.55 -15.86 2.85
N GLU A 107 2.63 -15.85 1.52
CA GLU A 107 3.29 -16.90 0.73
C GLU A 107 4.80 -16.97 1.03
N PHE A 108 5.42 -15.83 1.31
CA PHE A 108 6.87 -15.71 1.49
C PHE A 108 7.29 -15.72 2.97
N ASP A 109 6.39 -15.98 3.91
CA ASP A 109 6.67 -15.89 5.35
C ASP A 109 7.86 -16.75 5.82
N ALA A 110 8.18 -17.83 5.10
CA ALA A 110 9.32 -18.71 5.38
C ALA A 110 10.70 -18.05 5.17
N ILE A 111 10.78 -17.03 4.31
CA ILE A 111 12.03 -16.32 3.98
C ILE A 111 12.12 -14.92 4.60
N LEU A 112 11.06 -14.47 5.29
CA LEU A 112 11.03 -13.17 5.95
C LEU A 112 11.68 -13.22 7.34
N HIS A 113 12.11 -12.06 7.81
CA HIS A 113 12.66 -11.92 9.16
C HIS A 113 11.54 -11.86 10.21
N TRP A 114 11.77 -12.52 11.34
CA TRP A 114 10.85 -12.55 12.47
C TRP A 114 11.63 -12.39 13.79
N PRO A 115 11.07 -11.72 14.81
CA PRO A 115 9.78 -11.05 14.82
C PRO A 115 9.75 -9.79 13.92
N PHE A 116 8.57 -9.43 13.46
CA PHE A 116 8.32 -8.17 12.75
C PHE A 116 8.77 -6.99 13.60
N ASN A 117 9.58 -6.11 13.04
CA ASN A 117 10.27 -5.04 13.77
C ASN A 117 10.32 -3.70 12.99
N PHE A 118 9.33 -3.46 12.14
CA PHE A 118 9.26 -2.22 11.36
C PHE A 118 8.31 -1.20 11.98
N THR A 119 8.67 0.06 11.82
CA THR A 119 7.83 1.20 12.24
C THR A 119 6.59 1.28 11.37
N ILE A 120 5.45 1.51 12.00
CA ILE A 120 4.17 1.71 11.34
C ILE A 120 3.71 3.15 11.56
N LYS A 121 3.30 3.80 10.47
CA LYS A 121 2.67 5.10 10.47
C LYS A 121 1.20 4.97 10.06
N PHE A 122 0.31 5.44 10.91
CA PHE A 122 -1.09 5.67 10.59
C PHE A 122 -1.33 7.13 10.30
N SER A 123 -2.11 7.40 9.26
CA SER A 123 -2.48 8.75 8.85
C SER A 123 -3.98 8.82 8.61
N LEU A 124 -4.66 9.77 9.25
CA LEU A 124 -5.98 10.22 8.84
C LEU A 124 -5.79 11.33 7.81
N ILE A 125 -6.17 11.04 6.56
CA ILE A 125 -5.93 11.96 5.44
C ILE A 125 -7.03 13.02 5.41
N THR A 126 -6.60 14.27 5.33
CA THR A 126 -7.49 15.42 5.09
C THR A 126 -8.00 15.46 3.64
N GLN A 127 -9.21 15.96 3.46
CA GLN A 127 -9.81 16.23 2.14
C GLN A 127 -10.01 17.73 1.92
N SER A 128 -9.27 18.54 2.68
CA SER A 128 -9.28 20.01 2.67
C SER A 128 -7.85 20.53 2.68
N ASP A 129 -7.58 21.61 1.95
CA ASP A 129 -6.26 22.25 1.89
C ASP A 129 -5.90 22.98 3.20
N GLU A 130 -6.89 23.30 4.03
CA GLU A 130 -6.70 24.08 5.27
C GLU A 130 -6.37 23.22 6.50
N GLN A 131 -6.70 21.92 6.45
CA GLN A 131 -6.57 21.01 7.58
C GLN A 131 -5.43 20.02 7.30
N PRO A 132 -4.41 19.89 8.16
CA PRO A 132 -3.36 18.90 7.96
C PRO A 132 -3.88 17.46 8.16
N ASN A 133 -3.10 16.50 7.67
CA ASN A 133 -3.25 15.09 8.05
C ASN A 133 -2.95 14.91 9.54
N ILE A 134 -3.57 13.90 10.16
CA ILE A 134 -3.21 13.46 11.52
C ILE A 134 -2.37 12.20 11.39
N ASP A 135 -1.12 12.28 11.86
CA ASP A 135 -0.15 11.21 11.76
C ASP A 135 0.20 10.69 13.16
N GLU A 136 0.15 9.38 13.32
CA GLU A 136 0.65 8.68 14.50
C GLU A 136 1.61 7.57 14.09
N ILE A 137 2.76 7.50 14.75
CA ILE A 137 3.82 6.56 14.44
C ILE A 137 4.07 5.69 15.66
N PHE A 138 4.15 4.39 15.45
CA PHE A 138 4.49 3.45 16.52
C PHE A 138 5.37 2.31 16.00
N LEU A 139 6.18 1.77 16.92
CA LEU A 139 6.95 0.56 16.71
C LEU A 139 6.27 -0.59 17.47
N PRO A 140 5.78 -1.64 16.78
CA PRO A 140 5.24 -2.82 17.44
C PRO A 140 6.24 -3.42 18.45
N ASP A 141 5.77 -3.84 19.63
CA ASP A 141 6.62 -4.54 20.58
C ASP A 141 6.96 -5.93 20.07
N SER A 142 8.20 -6.08 19.58
CA SER A 142 8.74 -7.33 19.03
C SER A 142 8.74 -8.50 20.01
N LYS A 143 8.55 -8.27 21.32
CA LYS A 143 8.56 -9.32 22.34
C LYS A 143 7.29 -10.17 22.39
N SER A 144 6.20 -9.73 21.76
CA SER A 144 4.90 -10.41 21.78
C SER A 144 4.74 -11.32 20.54
N PRO A 145 4.96 -12.65 20.65
CA PRO A 145 5.00 -13.54 19.48
C PRO A 145 3.64 -13.69 18.78
N ASN A 146 2.54 -13.53 19.52
CA ASN A 146 1.17 -13.54 18.99
C ASN A 146 0.82 -12.29 18.16
N ILE A 147 1.60 -11.21 18.28
CA ILE A 147 1.41 -9.93 17.57
C ILE A 147 2.45 -9.80 16.46
N CYS A 148 3.74 -9.95 16.80
CA CYS A 148 4.87 -9.68 15.92
C CYS A 148 5.55 -10.95 15.40
N GLY A 149 5.16 -12.13 15.85
CA GLY A 149 5.70 -13.41 15.35
C GLY A 149 5.13 -13.80 14.00
N LYS A 150 5.66 -14.90 13.43
CA LYS A 150 5.21 -15.42 12.14
C LYS A 150 3.75 -15.93 12.23
N PRO A 151 2.80 -15.37 11.46
CA PRO A 151 1.44 -15.86 11.43
C PRO A 151 1.40 -17.28 10.83
N LEU A 152 0.51 -18.13 11.34
CA LEU A 152 0.40 -19.52 10.91
C LEU A 152 -0.84 -19.73 10.02
N LEU A 153 -2.03 -19.74 10.63
CA LEU A 153 -3.29 -20.03 9.93
C LEU A 153 -4.23 -18.83 9.86
N LYS A 154 -4.12 -17.91 10.81
CA LYS A 154 -4.97 -16.73 10.93
C LYS A 154 -4.10 -15.49 11.13
N PRO A 155 -4.63 -14.29 10.90
CA PRO A 155 -3.95 -13.06 11.27
C PRO A 155 -3.56 -13.06 12.74
N ASN A 156 -2.44 -12.41 13.04
CA ASN A 156 -1.99 -12.16 14.40
C ASN A 156 -2.98 -11.26 15.15
N GLU A 157 -2.77 -11.15 16.47
CA GLU A 157 -3.54 -10.19 17.26
C GLU A 157 -3.30 -8.75 16.78
N PRO A 158 -4.36 -7.92 16.69
CA PRO A 158 -4.21 -6.54 16.24
C PRO A 158 -3.34 -5.72 17.20
N ILE A 159 -2.46 -4.89 16.63
CA ILE A 159 -1.67 -3.89 17.35
C ILE A 159 -1.87 -2.51 16.75
N GLY A 160 -1.96 -1.48 17.59
CA GLY A 160 -2.19 -0.13 17.14
C GLY A 160 -2.61 0.79 18.27
N ILE A 161 -3.50 1.72 17.96
CA ILE A 161 -3.78 2.88 18.80
C ILE A 161 -5.27 2.89 19.16
N PRO A 162 -5.62 2.50 20.42
CA PRO A 162 -7.01 2.50 20.87
C PRO A 162 -7.68 3.88 20.83
N GLN A 163 -6.93 4.95 21.10
CA GLN A 163 -7.43 6.33 21.07
C GLN A 163 -6.78 7.08 19.90
N PHE A 164 -6.91 6.56 18.67
CA PHE A 164 -6.22 7.12 17.51
C PHE A 164 -6.66 8.56 17.20
N TYR A 165 -7.98 8.81 17.14
CA TYR A 165 -8.48 10.17 16.94
C TYR A 165 -9.87 10.38 17.52
N SER A 166 -10.18 11.61 17.93
CA SER A 166 -11.50 11.97 18.44
C SER A 166 -12.58 11.71 17.39
N LEU A 167 -13.63 10.98 17.80
CA LEU A 167 -14.76 10.67 16.93
C LEU A 167 -15.52 11.95 16.55
N ASP A 168 -15.70 12.88 17.47
CA ASP A 168 -16.42 14.13 17.20
C ASP A 168 -15.67 15.01 16.20
N LEU A 169 -14.34 15.13 16.36
CA LEU A 169 -13.50 15.89 15.42
C LEU A 169 -13.42 15.21 14.05
N LEU A 170 -13.39 13.87 14.00
CA LEU A 170 -13.45 13.12 12.74
C LEU A 170 -14.71 13.49 11.96
N LEU A 171 -15.88 13.40 12.63
CA LEU A 171 -17.19 13.65 12.02
C LEU A 171 -17.32 15.09 11.50
N GLN A 172 -16.65 16.05 12.15
CA GLN A 172 -16.71 17.46 11.77
C GLN A 172 -15.74 17.83 10.64
N LYS A 173 -14.54 17.24 10.60
CA LYS A 173 -13.42 17.79 9.81
C LYS A 173 -12.86 16.86 8.73
N TYR A 174 -13.02 15.55 8.85
CA TYR A 174 -12.31 14.58 8.01
C TYR A 174 -13.22 13.70 7.15
N ILE A 175 -14.54 13.85 7.31
CA ILE A 175 -15.54 13.20 6.47
C ILE A 175 -16.11 14.21 5.48
N LYS A 176 -16.02 13.88 4.20
CA LYS A 176 -16.60 14.63 3.09
C LYS A 176 -17.43 13.67 2.24
N ASP A 177 -18.67 14.05 1.91
CA ASP A 177 -19.60 13.22 1.13
C ASP A 177 -19.74 11.79 1.68
N GLY A 178 -19.84 11.69 3.02
CA GLY A 178 -19.94 10.41 3.73
C GLY A 178 -18.69 9.51 3.62
N THR A 179 -17.55 10.07 3.21
CA THR A 179 -16.31 9.33 2.93
C THR A 179 -15.13 9.89 3.74
N MET A 180 -14.28 8.99 4.23
CA MET A 180 -12.98 9.30 4.85
C MET A 180 -11.86 8.44 4.26
N PHE A 181 -10.61 8.85 4.48
CA PHE A 181 -9.43 8.15 4.00
C PHE A 181 -8.44 7.92 5.15
N LEU A 182 -7.99 6.68 5.29
CA LEU A 182 -6.87 6.32 6.16
C LEU A 182 -5.69 5.91 5.29
N LYS A 183 -4.48 6.25 5.70
CA LYS A 183 -3.26 5.67 5.16
C LYS A 183 -2.52 4.90 6.23
N ILE A 184 -2.08 3.71 5.87
CA ILE A 184 -1.20 2.88 6.69
C ILE A 184 0.09 2.74 5.90
N ASN A 185 1.22 2.99 6.54
CA ASN A 185 2.52 2.95 5.90
C ASN A 185 3.53 2.25 6.81
N MET A 186 4.15 1.20 6.29
CA MET A 186 5.32 0.58 6.88
C MET A 186 6.55 1.39 6.48
N GLU A 187 7.27 1.94 7.44
CA GLU A 187 8.47 2.71 7.18
C GLU A 187 9.69 1.80 7.10
N PHE A 188 10.28 1.74 5.91
CA PHE A 188 11.61 1.18 5.74
C PHE A 188 12.61 2.22 6.27
N GLY A 189 13.25 1.94 7.40
CA GLY A 189 14.30 2.81 7.92
C GLY A 189 15.37 3.10 6.86
N GLU A 190 16.19 4.14 7.07
CA GLU A 190 17.10 4.73 6.06
C GLU A 190 18.05 3.76 5.32
N ARG A 191 18.18 2.51 5.78
CA ARG A 191 18.94 1.46 5.09
C ARG A 191 18.43 1.11 3.68
N PHE A 192 17.19 1.45 3.32
CA PHE A 192 16.64 1.17 1.97
C PHE A 192 16.69 2.37 1.01
N GLN A 193 16.78 3.61 1.50
CA GLN A 193 16.88 4.78 0.62
C GLN A 193 18.24 4.90 -0.09
N ILE A 194 19.27 4.25 0.46
CA ILE A 194 20.60 4.19 -0.15
C ILE A 194 20.62 3.27 -1.39
N LEU A 195 19.68 2.32 -1.49
CA LEU A 195 19.60 1.40 -2.63
C LEU A 195 18.79 1.98 -3.79
N SER A 196 17.73 2.74 -3.50
CA SER A 196 16.92 3.42 -4.54
C SER A 196 17.66 4.60 -5.18
N SER A 197 18.41 5.38 -4.39
CA SER A 197 19.17 6.54 -4.87
C SER A 197 20.40 6.20 -5.72
N LYS A 198 20.87 4.95 -5.69
CA LYS A 198 22.06 4.50 -6.46
C LYS A 198 21.75 3.90 -7.83
N ILE A 199 20.47 3.73 -8.19
CA ILE A 199 20.06 3.05 -9.44
C ILE A 199 19.68 4.04 -10.57
N LEU A 200 19.42 5.31 -10.28
CA LEU A 200 19.21 6.32 -11.33
C LEU A 200 20.51 7.09 -11.62
N PRO A 201 21.12 6.97 -12.82
CA PRO A 201 22.04 8.00 -13.28
C PRO A 201 21.26 9.31 -13.48
N PRO A 202 21.84 10.48 -13.17
CA PRO A 202 21.18 11.75 -13.41
C PRO A 202 20.94 11.93 -14.92
N LEU A 203 19.70 12.24 -15.29
CA LEU A 203 19.38 12.73 -16.63
C LEU A 203 20.20 14.01 -16.86
N ALA A 204 21.23 13.92 -17.71
CA ALA A 204 21.97 15.09 -18.15
C ALA A 204 20.99 16.03 -18.87
N SER A 205 20.76 17.21 -18.29
CA SER A 205 20.04 18.30 -18.93
C SER A 205 20.87 18.79 -20.11
N SER A 206 20.43 18.53 -21.33
CA SER A 206 20.99 19.15 -22.53
C SER A 206 20.61 20.64 -22.53
N THR A 207 21.49 21.52 -22.08
CA THR A 207 21.38 22.93 -22.39
C THR A 207 21.87 23.16 -23.81
N CYS A 208 20.92 23.26 -24.74
CA CYS A 208 21.16 23.76 -26.08
C CYS A 208 21.43 25.27 -25.96
N THR A 209 22.70 25.66 -25.89
CA THR A 209 23.11 27.06 -26.03
C THR A 209 23.34 27.37 -27.50
N SER A 210 22.36 28.05 -28.11
CA SER A 210 22.59 28.81 -29.34
C SER A 210 23.55 29.96 -29.03
N SER A 211 24.72 29.93 -29.65
CA SER A 211 25.60 31.10 -29.71
C SER A 211 25.85 31.46 -31.16
N SER A 212 25.43 32.68 -31.50
CA SER A 212 25.54 33.34 -32.78
C SER A 212 26.99 33.51 -33.24
N ILE A 213 27.14 33.46 -34.56
CA ILE A 213 28.35 33.73 -35.34
C ILE A 213 28.89 35.14 -35.04
N VAL A 214 30.16 35.24 -34.66
CA VAL A 214 31.04 36.36 -35.04
C VAL A 214 32.43 35.80 -35.34
N ALA A 215 32.87 36.00 -36.58
CA ALA A 215 34.20 35.69 -37.05
C ALA A 215 35.15 36.85 -36.72
N THR A 216 36.35 36.54 -36.22
CA THR A 216 37.57 37.28 -36.58
C THR A 216 38.77 36.35 -36.54
N ASP A 217 39.51 36.49 -37.63
CA ASP A 217 40.74 35.87 -38.10
C ASP A 217 41.97 36.16 -37.21
N GLU A 218 42.87 35.19 -37.06
CA GLU A 218 44.29 35.28 -37.46
C GLU A 218 45.28 34.42 -36.62
N LYS A 219 46.02 33.58 -37.37
CA LYS A 219 47.46 33.28 -37.31
C LYS A 219 48.11 32.44 -36.18
N ARG A 220 48.54 31.25 -36.65
CA ARG A 220 49.93 30.73 -36.79
C ARG A 220 50.74 30.30 -35.56
N GLN A 221 51.22 29.05 -35.68
CA GLN A 221 52.55 28.50 -35.33
C GLN A 221 52.82 28.37 -33.81
N SER A 222 53.44 27.32 -33.27
CA SER A 222 54.26 26.22 -33.79
C SER A 222 54.50 25.22 -32.63
N THR A 223 54.66 23.94 -32.93
CA THR A 223 55.39 22.93 -32.13
C THR A 223 56.88 23.34 -32.00
N PRO A 224 57.79 22.70 -31.22
CA PRO A 224 57.75 21.28 -30.82
C PRO A 224 58.44 20.91 -29.47
N ASP A 225 58.46 19.59 -29.21
CA ASP A 225 59.45 18.79 -28.43
C ASP A 225 59.58 19.10 -26.91
N ASP A 226 59.88 18.19 -26.00
CA ASP A 226 60.63 16.94 -26.08
C ASP A 226 60.46 16.15 -24.76
N ASN A 227 60.64 14.83 -24.86
CA ASN A 227 61.24 13.91 -23.88
C ASN A 227 60.63 13.72 -22.45
N MET A 228 60.30 12.47 -22.08
CA MET A 228 61.18 11.46 -21.41
C MET A 228 61.38 11.88 -19.93
N GLU A 229 61.07 11.13 -18.88
CA GLU A 229 61.40 9.74 -18.59
C GLU A 229 60.79 9.36 -17.21
N SER A 230 60.56 8.06 -17.01
CA SER A 230 60.70 7.28 -15.76
C SER A 230 60.45 7.89 -14.37
N GLY A 231 59.64 7.19 -13.57
CA GLY A 231 59.68 7.31 -12.11
C GLY A 231 58.76 6.34 -11.38
N LEU A 232 59.21 5.09 -11.24
CA LEU A 232 58.65 4.11 -10.31
C LEU A 232 58.58 4.66 -8.87
N CYS A 233 57.51 4.34 -8.15
CA CYS A 233 57.61 4.06 -6.72
C CYS A 233 56.53 3.04 -6.31
N ILE A 234 56.99 1.81 -6.07
CA ILE A 234 56.31 0.76 -5.30
C ILE A 234 56.75 1.00 -3.85
N ILE A 235 55.84 1.13 -2.88
CA ILE A 235 55.42 0.10 -1.88
C ILE A 235 54.08 0.54 -1.28
#